data_AF-A0A951KEM9-F1
#
_entry.id   AF-A0A951KEM9-F1
#
_cell.length_a   1.000
_cell.length_b   1.000
_cell.length_c   1.000
_cell.angle_alpha   90.00
_cell.angle_beta   90.00
_cell.angle_gamma   90.00
#
_symmetry.space_group_name_H-M   'P 1'
#
loop_
_entity.id
_entity.type
_entity.pdbx_description
1 polymer ?
#
loop_
_entity_poly.entity_id
_entity_poly.type
_entity_poly.pdbx_seq_one_letter_code
_entity_poly.pdbx_strand_id
1 'polypeptide(L)'
;MDEQRLGDVIDDHCVKCRRVTNHSIVSLVNGQAAKVRCRTCYHDHDYRHEQAPPSKKELKKAEAEANLAAEKQQKAVAPEA
;
A
#
# COMPACT_ATOMS: atom_id res chain seq x y z
N MET A 1 15.06 19.14 -6.51
CA MET A 1 14.04 18.12 -6.76
C MET A 1 12.72 18.84 -6.71
N ASP A 2 12.00 18.88 -7.81
CA ASP A 2 10.73 19.60 -7.93
C ASP A 2 9.71 19.09 -6.90
N GLU A 3 9.11 20.02 -6.17
CA GLU A 3 8.03 19.73 -5.23
C GLU A 3 6.80 19.24 -6.01
N GLN A 4 6.16 18.16 -5.53
CA GLN A 4 4.99 17.59 -6.17
C GLN A 4 3.82 18.58 -6.10
N ARG A 5 3.22 18.90 -7.25
CA ARG A 5 2.05 19.78 -7.34
C ARG A 5 0.80 19.01 -7.71
N LEU A 6 -0.35 19.62 -7.43
CA LEU A 6 -1.64 19.11 -7.92
C LEU A 6 -1.63 19.12 -9.45
N GLY A 7 -2.13 18.02 -10.03
CA GLY A 7 -2.14 17.82 -11.47
C GLY A 7 -0.82 17.29 -12.05
N ASP A 8 0.28 17.28 -11.29
CA ASP A 8 1.50 16.61 -11.72
C ASP A 8 1.22 15.12 -11.94
N VAL A 9 2.06 14.54 -12.79
CA VAL A 9 1.88 13.19 -13.30
C VAL A 9 2.84 12.25 -12.57
N ILE A 10 2.30 11.21 -11.97
CA ILE A 10 3.03 10.22 -11.18
C ILE A 10 2.61 8.80 -11.57
N ASP A 11 3.54 7.86 -11.57
CA ASP A 11 3.21 6.45 -11.77
C ASP A 11 2.78 5.81 -10.45
N ASP A 12 1.69 5.02 -10.52
CA ASP A 12 1.18 4.27 -9.38
C ASP A 12 0.49 2.97 -9.84
N HIS A 13 0.29 2.03 -8.93
CA HIS A 13 -0.47 0.82 -9.20
C HIS A 13 -1.98 1.09 -9.15
N CYS A 14 -2.62 1.13 -10.32
CA CYS A 14 -4.06 1.30 -10.37
C CYS A 14 -4.78 -0.01 -10.01
N VAL A 15 -5.54 -0.01 -8.91
CA VAL A 15 -6.31 -1.18 -8.46
C VAL A 15 -7.39 -1.61 -9.46
N LYS A 16 -7.92 -0.67 -10.25
CA LYS A 16 -8.95 -0.95 -11.26
C LYS A 16 -8.36 -1.49 -12.56
N CYS A 17 -7.21 -0.97 -12.99
CA CYS A 17 -6.49 -1.48 -14.16
C CYS A 17 -5.61 -2.70 -13.84
N ARG A 18 -5.30 -2.95 -12.57
CA ARG A 18 -4.40 -4.01 -12.06
C ARG A 18 -2.99 -3.96 -12.65
N ARG A 19 -2.48 -2.77 -12.93
CA ARG A 19 -1.14 -2.54 -13.48
C ARG A 19 -0.65 -1.15 -13.08
N VAL A 20 0.66 -0.94 -13.17
CA VAL A 20 1.24 0.40 -13.04
C VAL A 20 0.79 1.24 -14.23
N THR A 21 0.21 2.39 -13.93
CA THR A 21 -0.21 3.37 -14.93
C THR A 21 0.14 4.76 -14.44
N ASN A 22 0.01 5.68 -15.37
CA ASN A 22 0.24 7.08 -15.11
C ASN A 22 -1.02 7.71 -14.51
N HIS A 23 -0.86 8.41 -13.39
CA HIS A 23 -1.92 9.06 -12.63
C HIS A 23 -1.65 10.55 -12.49
N SER A 24 -2.71 11.33 -12.28
CA SER A 24 -2.59 12.75 -11.90
C SER A 24 -2.80 12.89 -10.41
N ILE A 25 -1.95 13.67 -9.73
CA ILE A 25 -2.09 13.95 -8.30
C ILE A 25 -3.35 14.80 -8.10
N VAL A 26 -4.31 14.30 -7.32
CA VAL A 26 -5.55 15.02 -6.99
C VAL A 26 -5.58 15.53 -5.55
N SER A 27 -4.67 15.06 -4.69
CA SER A 27 -4.52 15.56 -3.32
C SER A 27 -3.08 15.41 -2.83
N LEU A 28 -2.62 16.38 -2.05
CA LEU A 28 -1.31 16.40 -1.40
C LEU A 28 -1.50 16.47 0.12
N VAL A 29 -0.67 15.73 0.86
CA VAL A 29 -0.56 15.81 2.33
C VAL A 29 0.92 15.93 2.67
N ASN A 30 1.30 16.94 3.45
CA ASN A 30 2.70 17.22 3.80
C ASN A 30 3.65 17.30 2.57
N GLY A 31 3.15 17.82 1.44
CA GLY A 31 3.91 17.91 0.19
C GLY A 31 4.08 16.59 -0.56
N GLN A 32 3.38 15.51 -0.15
CA GLN A 32 3.41 14.21 -0.80
C GLN A 32 2.05 13.86 -1.40
N ALA A 33 2.04 13.16 -2.54
CA ALA A 33 0.82 12.64 -3.15
C ALA A 33 0.04 11.73 -2.18
N ALA A 34 -1.17 12.15 -1.79
CA ALA A 34 -2.06 11.36 -0.95
C ALA A 34 -3.07 10.58 -1.79
N LYS A 35 -3.68 11.25 -2.78
CA LYS A 35 -4.64 10.64 -3.71
C LYS A 35 -4.28 10.94 -5.15
N VAL A 36 -4.52 9.96 -6.00
CA VAL A 36 -4.19 9.99 -7.42
C VAL A 36 -5.37 9.54 -8.27
N ARG A 37 -5.50 10.10 -9.48
CA ARG A 37 -6.50 9.75 -10.48
C ARG A 37 -5.85 9.03 -11.64
N CYS A 38 -6.28 7.81 -11.95
CA CYS A 38 -5.75 7.07 -13.09
C CYS A 38 -6.12 7.76 -14.40
N ARG A 39 -5.12 8.06 -15.25
CA ARG A 39 -5.38 8.70 -16.56
C ARG A 39 -5.94 7.74 -17.61
N THR A 40 -5.99 6.44 -17.31
CA THR A 40 -6.60 5.42 -18.20
C THR A 40 -8.05 5.13 -17.85
N CYS A 41 -8.36 4.87 -16.57
CA CYS A 41 -9.71 4.46 -16.16
C CYS A 41 -10.45 5.51 -15.32
N TYR A 42 -9.85 6.68 -15.09
CA TYR A 42 -10.42 7.81 -14.35
C TYR A 42 -10.91 7.47 -12.94
N HIS A 43 -10.33 6.42 -12.34
CA HIS A 43 -10.65 6.04 -10.97
C HIS A 43 -9.68 6.74 -10.00
N ASP A 44 -10.24 7.28 -8.93
CA ASP A 44 -9.49 7.88 -7.85
C ASP A 44 -9.20 6.83 -6.78
N HIS A 45 -7.95 6.77 -6.33
CA HIS A 45 -7.55 5.95 -5.19
C HIS A 45 -6.40 6.61 -4.44
N ASP A 46 -6.14 6.13 -3.22
CA ASP A 46 -4.96 6.53 -2.46
C ASP A 46 -3.69 6.08 -3.19
N TYR A 47 -2.66 6.91 -3.09
CA TYR A 47 -1.36 6.63 -3.69
C TYR A 47 -0.70 5.44 -3.00
N ARG A 48 -0.30 4.43 -3.77
CA ARG A 48 0.26 3.17 -3.24
C ARG A 48 1.76 3.06 -3.40
N HIS A 49 2.44 4.13 -3.79
CA HIS A 49 3.89 4.14 -4.01
C HIS A 49 4.32 3.02 -4.96
N GLU A 50 3.55 2.83 -6.04
CA GLU A 50 3.82 1.82 -7.08
C GLU A 50 3.71 0.37 -6.58
N GLN A 51 3.29 0.16 -5.32
CA GLN A 51 3.15 -1.17 -4.75
C GLN A 51 1.84 -1.80 -5.18
N ALA A 52 1.95 -2.99 -5.77
CA ALA A 52 0.78 -3.83 -5.99
C ALA A 52 0.18 -4.22 -4.62
N PRO A 53 -1.17 -4.28 -4.51
CA PRO A 53 -1.79 -4.79 -3.30
C PRO A 53 -1.26 -6.21 -3.02
N PRO A 54 -0.95 -6.55 -1.75
CA PRO A 54 -0.44 -7.85 -1.40
C PRO A 54 -1.41 -8.93 -1.86
N SER A 55 -0.87 -9.97 -2.51
CA SER A 55 -1.67 -11.08 -2.97
C SER A 55 -2.30 -11.81 -1.78
N LYS A 56 -3.48 -12.43 -1.98
CA LYS A 56 -4.15 -13.25 -0.94
C LYS A 56 -3.23 -14.32 -0.31
N LYS A 57 -2.24 -14.81 -1.08
CA LYS A 57 -1.22 -15.75 -0.59
C LYS A 57 -0.22 -15.10 0.38
N GLU A 58 0.18 -13.86 0.12
CA GLU A 58 1.09 -13.07 0.95
C GLU A 58 0.42 -12.69 2.27
N LEU A 59 -0.86 -12.27 2.20
CA LEU A 59 -1.67 -11.97 3.40
C LEU A 59 -1.81 -13.20 4.31
N LYS A 60 -2.11 -14.37 3.73
CA LYS A 60 -2.27 -15.61 4.48
C LYS A 60 -0.95 -16.10 5.09
N LYS A 61 0.17 -15.84 4.42
CA LYS A 61 1.51 -16.13 4.93
C LYS A 61 1.86 -15.19 6.09
N ALA A 62 1.57 -13.89 5.97
CA ALA A 62 1.75 -12.92 7.06
C ALA A 62 0.88 -13.24 8.29
N GLU A 63 -0.38 -13.68 8.10
CA GLU A 63 -1.24 -14.15 9.20
C GLU A 63 -0.69 -15.41 9.88
N ALA A 64 -0.17 -16.36 9.10
CA ALA A 64 0.47 -17.56 9.66
C ALA A 64 1.73 -17.19 10.45
N GLU A 65 2.59 -16.31 9.90
CA GLU A 65 3.81 -15.84 10.57
C GLU A 65 3.48 -15.07 11.86
N ALA A 66 2.43 -14.25 11.87
CA ALA A 66 1.95 -13.54 13.06
C ALA A 66 1.41 -14.50 14.14
N ASN A 67 0.64 -15.52 13.76
CA ASN A 67 0.14 -16.53 14.70
C ASN A 67 1.28 -17.37 15.29
N LEU A 68 2.27 -17.76 14.49
CA LEU A 68 3.46 -18.47 14.99
C LEU A 68 4.29 -17.61 15.95
N ALA A 69 4.39 -16.29 15.69
CA ALA A 69 5.06 -15.37 16.60
C ALA A 69 4.30 -15.21 17.92
N ALA A 70 2.98 -15.13 17.88
CA ALA A 70 2.12 -15.07 19.07
C ALA A 70 2.21 -16.36 19.91
N GLU A 71 2.19 -17.54 19.28
CA GLU A 71 2.35 -18.82 19.97
C GLU A 71 3.72 -18.97 20.66
N LYS A 72 4.80 -18.49 20.02
CA LYS A 72 6.14 -18.49 20.62
C LYS A 72 6.23 -17.54 21.82
N GLN A 73 5.57 -16.38 21.77
CA GLN A 73 5.52 -15.45 22.90
C GLN A 73 4.71 -16.02 24.07
N GLN A 74 3.61 -16.72 23.80
CA GLN A 74 2.79 -17.37 24.84
C GLN A 74 3.54 -18.51 25.55
N LYS A 75 4.34 -19.31 24.84
CA LYS A 75 5.18 -20.35 25.46
C LYS A 75 6.36 -19.80 26.27
N ALA A 76 6.81 -18.59 25.97
CA ALA A 76 7.92 -17.95 26.70
C ALA A 76 7.49 -17.27 28.02
N VAL A 77 6.19 -17.00 28.21
CA VAL A 77 5.65 -16.34 29.42
C VAL A 77 5.22 -17.34 30.51
N ALA A 78 5.42 -18.65 30.29
CA ALA A 78 5.25 -19.65 31.33
C ALA A 78 6.59 -20.21 31.86
N PRO A 79 7.38 -19.44 32.65
CA PRO A 79 8.27 -20.05 33.62
C PRO A 79 7.54 -20.22 34.97
N GLU A 80 7.53 -21.47 35.42
CA GLU A 80 7.61 -21.94 36.81
C GLU A 80 6.50 -21.54 37.81
N ALA A 81 5.66 -22.55 38.12
CA ALA A 81 5.17 -22.84 39.46
C ALA A 81 5.36 -24.34 39.73
#